data_AF-A6FYT3-F1
#
_entry.id   AF-A6FYT3-F1
#
_cell.length_a   1.000
_cell.length_b   1.000
_cell.length_c   1.000
_cell.angle_alpha   90.00
_cell.angle_beta   90.00
_cell.angle_gamma   90.00
#
_symmetry.space_group_name_H-M   'P 1'
#
loop_
_entity.id
_entity.type
_entity.pdbx_description
1 polymer ?
#
loop_
_entity_poly.entity_id
_entity_poly.type
_entity_poly.pdbx_seq_one_letter_code
_entity_poly.pdbx_strand_id
1 'polypeptide(L)'
;MIWQDRGSSVVVYPTTLRIRLDGGWMMTSVDLETDQTGRETVEMAFFLGRTKQGDGLVATSTLEGEDPSGLRTRWGGMVQTALWEGVLDQLEAQVQSIRQQGGKNASYLAGFQGSSKGLHLTITEAHS
;
A
#
# COMPACT_ATOMS: atom_id res chain seq x y z
N MET A 1 11.80 -13.47 1.57
CA MET A 1 11.60 -13.55 0.10
C MET A 1 12.78 -12.87 -0.57
N ILE A 2 13.28 -13.35 -1.71
CA ILE A 2 14.41 -12.70 -2.41
C ILE A 2 13.87 -12.01 -3.66
N TRP A 3 14.19 -10.73 -3.81
CA TRP A 3 13.95 -9.96 -5.03
C TRP A 3 15.25 -9.77 -5.80
N GLN A 4 15.14 -9.64 -7.12
CA GLN A 4 16.27 -9.45 -8.01
C GLN A 4 15.97 -8.33 -9.00
N ASP A 5 16.97 -7.48 -9.26
CA ASP A 5 16.92 -6.46 -10.29
C ASP A 5 18.34 -6.20 -10.83
N ARG A 6 18.52 -6.37 -12.15
CA ARG A 6 19.77 -6.11 -12.90
C ARG A 6 21.04 -6.64 -12.20
N GLY A 7 21.01 -7.88 -11.73
CA GLY A 7 22.16 -8.55 -11.12
C GLY A 7 22.40 -8.20 -9.64
N SER A 8 21.56 -7.37 -9.04
CA SER A 8 21.51 -7.17 -7.59
C SER A 8 20.36 -7.98 -6.99
N SER A 9 20.51 -8.38 -5.72
CA SER A 9 19.47 -9.05 -4.96
C SER A 9 19.25 -8.40 -3.60
N VAL A 10 18.01 -8.46 -3.12
CA VAL A 10 17.64 -8.04 -1.76
C VAL A 10 16.76 -9.10 -1.12
N VAL A 11 17.00 -9.38 0.15
CA VAL A 11 16.09 -10.16 0.98
C VAL A 11 15.05 -9.19 1.55
N VAL A 12 13.79 -9.45 1.21
CA VAL A 12 12.64 -8.81 1.86
C VAL A 12 12.18 -9.69 3.01
N TYR A 13 11.90 -9.08 4.16
CA TYR A 13 11.31 -9.75 5.32
C TYR A 13 9.84 -9.35 5.51
N PRO A 14 8.88 -9.96 4.80
CA PRO A 14 7.45 -9.62 4.94
C PRO A 14 6.91 -9.78 6.36
N THR A 15 7.51 -10.66 7.17
CA THR A 15 7.12 -10.86 8.56
C THR A 15 7.41 -9.65 9.45
N THR A 16 8.22 -8.70 8.99
CA THR A 16 8.45 -7.42 9.70
C THR A 16 7.63 -6.28 9.15
N LEU A 17 6.78 -6.52 8.14
CA LEU A 17 5.89 -5.52 7.60
C LEU A 17 4.97 -5.00 8.71
N ARG A 18 5.06 -3.69 8.98
CA ARG A 18 4.14 -2.96 9.84
C ARG A 18 3.37 -1.98 8.99
N ILE A 19 2.07 -1.88 9.23
CA ILE A 19 1.17 -0.95 8.55
C ILE A 19 0.41 -0.17 9.62
N ARG A 20 0.43 1.15 9.52
CA ARG A 20 -0.39 2.05 10.33
C ARG A 20 -1.22 2.93 9.41
N LEU A 21 -2.52 3.00 9.69
CA LEU A 21 -3.45 3.87 8.99
C LEU A 21 -3.86 5.02 9.92
N ASP A 22 -3.63 6.26 9.50
CA ASP A 22 -3.92 7.44 10.31
C ASP A 22 -4.19 8.68 9.47
N GLY A 23 -5.28 9.40 9.73
CA GLY A 23 -5.57 10.69 9.08
C GLY A 23 -5.60 10.69 7.55
N GLY A 24 -5.93 9.56 6.93
CA GLY A 24 -5.89 9.37 5.47
C GLY A 24 -4.54 8.91 4.91
N TRP A 25 -3.56 8.67 5.78
CA TRP A 25 -2.26 8.12 5.41
C TRP A 25 -2.17 6.64 5.76
N MET A 26 -1.39 5.92 4.98
CA MET A 26 -0.87 4.59 5.28
C MET A 26 0.64 4.69 5.43
N MET A 27 1.13 4.58 6.66
CA MET A 27 2.55 4.48 6.94
C MET A 27 2.93 3.01 7.03
N THR A 28 4.01 2.65 6.38
CA THR A 28 4.50 1.28 6.29
C THR A 28 5.96 1.22 6.67
N SER A 29 6.39 0.10 7.24
CA SER A 29 7.80 -0.22 7.38
C SER A 29 8.05 -1.70 7.15
N VAL A 30 9.14 -2.03 6.48
CA VAL A 30 9.56 -3.41 6.18
C VAL A 30 11.08 -3.49 6.21
N ASP A 31 11.61 -4.62 6.67
CA ASP A 31 13.06 -4.82 6.64
C ASP A 31 13.49 -5.39 5.31
N LEU A 32 14.57 -4.81 4.80
CA LEU A 32 15.32 -5.26 3.64
C LEU A 32 16.75 -5.60 4.04
N GLU A 33 17.38 -6.53 3.36
CA GLU A 33 18.78 -6.87 3.59
C GLU A 33 19.51 -7.18 2.29
N THR A 34 20.72 -6.64 2.16
CA THR A 34 21.66 -7.02 1.10
C THR A 34 22.99 -7.40 1.73
N ASP A 35 23.77 -8.22 1.01
CA ASP A 35 25.11 -8.62 1.45
C ASP A 35 26.06 -7.42 1.63
N GLN A 36 25.75 -6.28 1.01
CA GLN A 36 26.60 -5.08 1.00
C GLN A 36 26.24 -4.08 2.10
N THR A 37 24.95 -3.96 2.42
CA THR A 37 24.42 -2.93 3.35
C THR A 37 24.00 -3.51 4.70
N GLY A 38 23.87 -4.84 4.80
CA GLY A 38 23.21 -5.46 5.94
C GLY A 38 21.71 -5.18 5.95
N ARG A 39 21.09 -5.39 7.11
CA ARG A 39 19.65 -5.29 7.30
C ARG A 39 19.23 -3.90 7.74
N GLU A 40 18.29 -3.30 7.02
CA GLU A 40 17.76 -1.97 7.28
C GLU A 40 16.23 -1.94 7.14
N THR A 41 15.60 -1.05 7.90
CA THR A 41 14.15 -0.80 7.79
C THR A 41 13.89 0.28 6.76
N VAL A 42 13.02 -0.02 5.80
CA VAL A 42 12.52 0.93 4.80
C VAL A 42 11.14 1.41 5.23
N GLU A 43 11.01 2.71 5.45
CA GLU A 43 9.73 3.35 5.80
C GLU A 43 9.14 4.08 4.59
N MET A 44 7.83 3.96 4.42
CA MET A 44 7.10 4.63 3.34
C MET A 44 5.76 5.13 3.83
N ALA A 45 5.36 6.32 3.40
CA ALA A 45 4.03 6.86 3.62
C ALA A 45 3.28 6.92 2.29
N PHE A 46 2.02 6.47 2.28
CA PHE A 46 1.08 6.62 1.17
C PHE A 46 -0.08 7.50 1.60
N PHE A 47 -0.44 8.51 0.83
CA PHE A 47 -1.70 9.21 1.04
C PHE A 47 -2.83 8.42 0.37
N LEU A 48 -3.86 8.02 1.10
CA LEU A 48 -5.00 7.26 0.60
C LEU A 48 -6.28 8.10 0.54
N GLY A 49 -6.19 9.42 0.78
CA GLY A 49 -7.35 10.31 0.84
C GLY A 49 -7.97 10.44 2.23
N ARG A 50 -8.75 11.52 2.44
CA ARG A 50 -9.45 11.82 3.70
C ARG A 50 -10.96 11.76 3.52
N THR A 51 -11.66 11.49 4.63
CA THR A 51 -13.13 11.56 4.71
C THR A 51 -13.62 12.91 4.17
N LYS A 52 -14.53 12.85 3.19
CA LYS A 52 -15.17 14.00 2.48
C LYS A 52 -14.36 14.68 1.37
N GLN A 53 -13.11 14.29 1.13
CA GLN A 53 -12.33 14.86 0.02
C GLN A 53 -12.52 14.12 -1.32
N GLY A 54 -13.19 12.96 -1.35
CA GLY A 54 -13.42 12.22 -2.60
C GLY A 54 -12.16 11.64 -3.27
N ASP A 55 -10.97 12.02 -2.80
CA ASP A 55 -9.69 11.78 -3.45
C ASP A 55 -9.00 10.47 -3.04
N GLY A 56 -9.76 9.38 -2.89
CA GLY A 56 -9.17 8.03 -2.76
C GLY A 56 -8.45 7.56 -4.04
N LEU A 57 -8.57 8.31 -5.13
CA LEU A 57 -7.99 8.00 -6.44
C LEU A 57 -6.57 8.54 -6.63
N VAL A 58 -6.05 9.33 -5.69
CA VAL A 58 -4.69 9.89 -5.77
C VAL A 58 -3.87 9.37 -4.60
N ALA A 59 -3.07 8.34 -4.87
CA ALA A 59 -2.01 7.95 -3.96
C ALA A 59 -0.70 8.59 -4.36
N THR A 60 -0.12 9.34 -3.42
CA THR A 60 1.28 9.75 -3.48
C THR A 60 2.04 8.99 -2.42
N SER A 61 3.32 8.72 -2.67
CA SER A 61 4.18 8.06 -1.71
C SER A 61 5.52 8.73 -1.57
N THR A 62 6.06 8.71 -0.36
CA THR A 62 7.38 9.24 -0.03
C THR A 62 8.18 8.18 0.71
N LEU A 63 9.46 8.06 0.34
CA LEU A 63 10.48 7.34 1.11
C LEU A 63 11.05 8.29 2.16
N GLU A 64 11.01 7.90 3.43
CA GLU A 64 11.44 8.76 4.54
C GLU A 64 12.90 8.47 4.97
N GLY A 65 13.57 9.48 5.58
CA GLY A 65 14.88 9.36 6.22
C GLY A 65 16.12 9.53 5.34
N GLU A 66 17.31 9.39 5.93
CA GLU A 66 18.64 9.38 5.26
C GLU A 66 18.97 8.01 4.67
N ASP A 67 19.54 7.96 3.46
CA ASP A 67 19.82 6.70 2.73
C ASP A 67 21.33 6.48 2.50
N PRO A 68 22.14 6.39 3.56
CA PRO A 68 23.60 6.30 3.43
C PRO A 68 24.05 5.01 2.72
N SER A 69 23.24 3.96 2.76
CA SER A 69 23.50 2.68 2.12
C SER A 69 23.06 2.64 0.65
N GLY A 70 22.24 3.59 0.20
CA GLY A 70 21.58 3.56 -1.11
C GLY A 70 20.50 2.48 -1.25
N LEU A 71 20.17 1.77 -0.17
CA LEU A 71 19.25 0.64 -0.19
C LEU A 71 17.85 1.10 -0.58
N ARG A 72 17.39 2.24 -0.04
CA ARG A 72 16.08 2.79 -0.38
C ARG A 72 16.05 3.34 -1.79
N THR A 73 17.12 4.01 -2.21
CA THR A 73 17.27 4.51 -3.58
C THR A 73 17.18 3.38 -4.60
N ARG A 74 17.77 2.21 -4.30
CA ARG A 74 17.76 1.07 -5.23
C ARG A 74 16.45 0.28 -5.21
N TRP A 75 15.94 -0.05 -4.03
CA TRP A 75 14.84 -1.03 -3.89
C TRP A 75 13.51 -0.41 -3.50
N GLY A 76 13.50 0.86 -3.08
CA GLY A 76 12.30 1.57 -2.64
C GLY A 76 11.20 1.57 -3.71
N GLY A 77 11.53 1.78 -4.99
CA GLY A 77 10.51 1.72 -6.05
C GLY A 77 9.78 0.37 -6.11
N MET A 78 10.51 -0.75 -5.98
CA MET A 78 9.89 -2.08 -5.99
C MET A 78 9.06 -2.34 -4.74
N VAL A 79 9.53 -1.90 -3.56
CA VAL A 79 8.76 -2.02 -2.31
C VAL A 79 7.47 -1.20 -2.41
N GLN A 80 7.55 0.01 -2.96
CA GLN A 80 6.42 0.90 -3.12
C GLN A 80 5.37 0.28 -4.03
N THR A 81 5.79 -0.27 -5.18
CA THR A 81 4.91 -0.99 -6.09
C THR A 81 4.26 -2.18 -5.40
N ALA A 82 5.03 -3.04 -4.74
CA ALA A 82 4.48 -4.23 -4.08
C ALA A 82 3.45 -3.89 -2.99
N LEU A 83 3.71 -2.84 -2.20
CA LEU A 83 2.76 -2.37 -1.18
C LEU A 83 1.50 -1.78 -1.81
N TRP A 84 1.64 -1.03 -2.91
CA TRP A 84 0.51 -0.48 -3.63
C TRP A 84 -0.36 -1.56 -4.26
N GLU A 85 0.24 -2.55 -4.94
CA GLU A 85 -0.48 -3.71 -5.45
C GLU A 85 -1.23 -4.44 -4.31
N GLY A 86 -0.61 -4.60 -3.15
CA GLY A 86 -1.29 -5.17 -1.98
C GLY A 86 -2.51 -4.37 -1.49
N VAL A 87 -2.48 -3.03 -1.63
CA VAL A 87 -3.67 -2.19 -1.38
C VAL A 87 -4.74 -2.45 -2.42
N LEU A 88 -4.38 -2.50 -3.71
CA LEU A 88 -5.31 -2.76 -4.81
C LEU A 88 -5.96 -4.15 -4.69
N ASP A 89 -5.18 -5.19 -4.37
CA ASP A 89 -5.66 -6.55 -4.14
C ASP A 89 -6.70 -6.59 -3.02
N GLN A 90 -6.44 -5.88 -1.91
CA GLN A 90 -7.38 -5.80 -0.80
C GLN A 90 -8.66 -5.06 -1.20
N LEU A 91 -8.56 -3.99 -1.99
CA LEU A 91 -9.72 -3.27 -2.52
C LEU A 91 -10.57 -4.19 -3.41
N GLU A 92 -9.92 -4.93 -4.31
CA GLU A 92 -10.61 -5.88 -5.19
C GLU A 92 -11.32 -6.97 -4.40
N ALA A 93 -10.64 -7.61 -3.44
CA ALA A 93 -11.22 -8.65 -2.60
C ALA A 93 -12.48 -8.18 -1.85
N GLN A 94 -12.47 -6.95 -1.35
CA GLN A 94 -13.62 -6.37 -0.66
C GLN A 94 -14.78 -6.04 -1.62
N VAL A 95 -14.49 -5.48 -2.80
CA VAL A 95 -15.51 -5.24 -3.83
C VAL A 95 -16.15 -6.56 -4.27
N GLN A 96 -15.35 -7.61 -4.48
CA GLN A 96 -15.86 -8.95 -4.81
C GLN A 96 -16.73 -9.51 -3.69
N SER A 97 -16.31 -9.40 -2.43
CA SER A 97 -17.11 -9.80 -1.26
C SER A 97 -18.46 -9.10 -1.22
N ILE A 98 -18.50 -7.79 -1.49
CA ILE A 98 -19.73 -7.00 -1.46
C ILE A 98 -20.65 -7.37 -2.63
N ARG A 99 -20.11 -7.63 -3.83
CA ARG A 99 -20.90 -8.15 -4.96
C ARG A 99 -21.53 -9.51 -4.68
N GLN A 100 -20.88 -10.36 -3.88
CA GLN A 100 -21.44 -11.64 -3.47
C GLN A 100 -22.55 -11.48 -2.42
N GLN A 101 -22.53 -10.40 -1.63
CA GLN A 101 -23.52 -10.11 -0.58
C GLN A 101 -24.70 -9.25 -1.07
N GLY A 102 -24.49 -8.38 -2.08
CA GLY A 102 -25.49 -7.46 -2.64
C GLY A 102 -26.20 -8.04 -3.87
N GLY A 103 -27.53 -8.14 -3.81
CA GLY A 103 -28.35 -8.63 -4.92
C GLY A 103 -28.47 -7.64 -6.08
N LYS A 104 -28.38 -8.16 -7.33
CA LYS A 104 -28.75 -7.63 -8.66
C LYS A 104 -28.38 -6.20 -9.10
N ASN A 105 -28.08 -5.25 -8.23
CA ASN A 105 -27.72 -3.88 -8.64
C ASN A 105 -26.21 -3.75 -8.88
N ALA A 106 -25.82 -3.04 -9.93
CA ALA A 106 -24.41 -2.76 -10.21
C ALA A 106 -23.87 -1.74 -9.18
N SER A 107 -23.01 -2.20 -8.28
CA SER A 107 -22.30 -1.35 -7.34
C SER A 107 -20.89 -1.04 -7.84
N TYR A 108 -20.44 0.19 -7.66
CA TYR A 108 -19.08 0.65 -7.99
C TYR A 108 -18.40 1.28 -6.78
N LEU A 109 -17.07 1.16 -6.74
CA LEU A 109 -16.22 1.80 -5.74
C LEU A 109 -16.18 3.31 -6.05
N ALA A 110 -16.80 4.12 -5.19
CA ALA A 110 -16.76 5.58 -5.28
C ALA A 110 -15.49 6.16 -4.66
N GLY A 111 -14.81 5.40 -3.80
CA GLY A 111 -13.54 5.80 -3.19
C GLY A 111 -13.18 4.91 -2.01
N PHE A 112 -11.98 5.10 -1.48
CA PHE A 112 -11.53 4.44 -0.28
C PHE A 112 -10.68 5.39 0.57
N GLN A 113 -10.48 5.06 1.84
CA GLN A 113 -9.70 5.86 2.77
C GLN A 113 -9.07 5.00 3.86
N GLY A 114 -7.90 5.40 4.34
CA GLY A 114 -7.28 4.83 5.54
C GLY A 114 -7.85 5.43 6.83
N SER A 115 -8.20 4.60 7.81
CA SER A 115 -8.48 5.01 9.19
C SER A 115 -7.77 4.09 10.18
N SER A 116 -7.68 4.49 11.45
CA SER A 116 -7.12 3.66 12.51
C SER A 116 -7.84 2.31 12.71
N LYS A 117 -9.04 2.15 12.16
CA LYS A 117 -9.82 0.90 12.17
C LYS A 117 -9.60 0.02 10.93
N GLY A 118 -8.90 0.52 9.92
CA GLY A 118 -8.69 -0.19 8.65
C GLY A 118 -8.96 0.67 7.41
N LEU A 119 -8.96 0.02 6.26
CA LEU A 119 -9.35 0.60 4.98
C LEU A 119 -10.88 0.66 4.90
N HIS A 120 -11.43 1.85 4.71
CA HIS A 120 -12.87 2.04 4.50
C HIS A 120 -13.17 2.25 3.03
N LEU A 121 -14.24 1.64 2.56
CA LEU A 121 -14.70 1.72 1.17
C LEU A 121 -16.01 2.47 1.12
N THR A 122 -16.10 3.39 0.16
CA THR A 122 -17.36 4.02 -0.22
C THR A 122 -17.83 3.34 -1.49
N ILE A 123 -18.98 2.69 -1.41
CA ILE A 123 -19.63 2.04 -2.56
C ILE A 123 -20.95 2.74 -2.81
N THR A 124 -21.27 2.91 -4.09
CA THR A 124 -22.52 3.51 -4.53
C THR A 124 -23.16 2.61 -5.58
N GLU A 125 -24.47 2.71 -5.70
CA GLU A 125 -25.25 1.96 -6.69
C GLU A 125 -25.39 2.78 -7.97
N ALA A 126 -25.48 2.08 -9.10
CA ALA A 126 -25.88 2.70 -10.36
C ALA A 126 -27.37 3.04 -10.28
N HIS A 127 -27.70 4.33 -10.26
CA HIS A 127 -29.06 4.79 -10.51
C HIS A 127 -29.30 4.75 -12.02
N SER A 128 -30.19 3.86 -12.45
CA SER A 128 -30.76 3.78 -13.80
C SER A 128 -31.78 4.88 -14.04
#